data_AF-A0A3D4XTZ9-F1
#
_entry.id   AF-A0A3D4XTZ9-F1
#
_cell.length_a   1.000
_cell.length_b   1.000
_cell.length_c   1.000
_cell.angle_alpha   90.00
_cell.angle_beta   90.00
_cell.angle_gamma   90.00
#
_symmetry.space_group_name_H-M   'P 1'
#
loop_
_entity.id
_entity.type
_entity.pdbx_description
1 polymer ?
#
loop_
_entity_poly.entity_id
_entity_poly.type
_entity_poly.pdbx_seq_one_letter_code
_entity_poly.pdbx_strand_id
1 'polypeptide(L)' 'RSEITAPYTVLGTDGFGRSDTREDLRRFFEVDRFHITVAALKSLADNGQFELSKVEVAIAKYGIDADVKAPWLK' A
#
# COMPACT_ATOMS: atom_id res chain seq x y z
N ARG A 1 17.61 -6.62 -0.14
CA ARG A 1 17.32 -5.94 1.15
C ARG A 1 18.58 -5.73 1.98
N SER A 2 19.56 -6.65 1.94
CA SER A 2 20.83 -6.56 2.71
C SER A 2 21.63 -5.27 2.48
N GLU A 3 21.58 -4.72 1.27
CA GLU A 3 22.37 -3.53 0.90
C GLU A 3 21.67 -2.19 1.18
N ILE A 4 20.39 -2.19 1.59
CA ILE A 4 19.64 -0.95 1.85
C ILE A 4 19.58 -0.73 3.36
N THR A 5 20.15 0.39 3.82
CA THR A 5 20.23 0.74 5.25
C THR A 5 19.07 1.62 5.74
N ALA A 6 18.38 2.30 4.82
CA ALA A 6 17.19 3.11 5.13
C ALA A 6 15.91 2.24 5.23
N PRO A 7 14.83 2.75 5.87
CA PRO A 7 13.52 2.09 5.84
C PRO A 7 13.10 1.77 4.41
N TYR A 8 12.68 0.52 4.18
CA TYR A 8 12.37 0.01 2.85
C TYR A 8 11.09 -0.85 2.87
N THR A 9 10.06 -0.36 2.18
CA THR A 9 8.77 -1.00 2.01
C THR A 9 8.56 -1.32 0.53
N VAL A 10 8.15 -2.54 0.21
CA VAL A 10 7.91 -3.00 -1.16
C VAL A 10 6.42 -3.26 -1.34
N LEU A 11 5.87 -2.75 -2.45
CA LEU A 11 4.55 -3.14 -2.95
C LEU A 11 4.76 -3.98 -4.20
N GLY A 12 4.00 -5.07 -4.31
CA GLY A 12 4.17 -6.09 -5.33
C GLY A 12 2.84 -6.61 -5.85
N THR A 13 2.87 -7.23 -7.03
CA THR A 13 1.69 -7.83 -7.65
C THR A 13 1.63 -9.32 -7.35
N ASP A 14 1.77 -9.69 -6.09
CA ASP A 14 1.75 -11.07 -5.62
C ASP A 14 0.34 -11.65 -5.74
N GLY A 15 0.21 -12.81 -6.38
CA GLY A 15 -1.07 -13.49 -6.62
C GLY A 15 -1.34 -13.78 -8.09
N PHE A 16 -2.49 -14.40 -8.37
CA PHE A 16 -2.88 -14.71 -9.75
C PHE A 16 -3.43 -13.47 -10.47
N GLY A 17 -3.11 -13.35 -11.76
CA GLY A 17 -3.66 -12.32 -12.63
C GLY A 17 -5.15 -12.52 -12.91
N ARG A 18 -5.82 -11.42 -13.28
CA ARG A 18 -7.19 -11.41 -13.79
C ARG A 18 -7.31 -10.44 -14.94
N SER A 19 -8.37 -10.58 -15.76
CA SER A 19 -8.68 -9.62 -16.83
C SER A 19 -9.44 -8.44 -16.26
N ASP A 20 -8.88 -7.24 -16.38
CA ASP A 20 -9.50 -5.98 -15.95
C ASP A 20 -8.77 -4.78 -16.58
N THR A 21 -9.20 -3.56 -16.29
CA THR A 21 -8.46 -2.34 -16.68
C THR A 21 -7.14 -2.22 -15.92
N ARG A 22 -6.19 -1.42 -16.42
CA ARG A 22 -4.90 -1.23 -15.73
C ARG A 22 -5.08 -0.54 -14.38
N GLU A 23 -6.01 0.41 -14.32
CA GLU A 23 -6.40 1.15 -13.13
C GLU A 23 -6.90 0.19 -12.06
N ASP A 24 -7.84 -0.68 -12.42
CA ASP A 24 -8.44 -1.65 -11.50
C ASP A 24 -7.45 -2.74 -11.09
N LEU A 25 -6.60 -3.22 -12.00
CA LEU A 25 -5.55 -4.18 -11.64
C LEU A 25 -4.51 -3.59 -10.68
N ARG A 26 -4.08 -2.34 -10.88
CA ARG A 26 -3.14 -1.69 -9.95
C ARG A 26 -3.75 -1.51 -8.57
N ARG A 27 -5.04 -1.18 -8.50
CA ARG A 27 -5.75 -1.06 -7.23
C ARG A 27 -5.98 -2.42 -6.58
N PHE A 28 -6.31 -3.44 -7.37
CA PHE A 28 -6.48 -4.83 -6.91
C PHE A 28 -5.20 -5.40 -6.30
N PHE A 29 -4.06 -5.18 -6.96
CA PHE A 29 -2.74 -5.60 -6.47
C PHE A 29 -2.13 -4.63 -5.46
N GLU A 30 -2.84 -3.57 -5.08
CA GLU A 30 -2.38 -2.62 -4.05
C GLU A 30 -1.07 -1.91 -4.42
N VAL A 31 -0.85 -1.66 -5.71
CA VAL A 31 0.35 -1.01 -6.28
C VAL A 31 0.07 0.34 -6.95
N ASP A 32 -1.13 0.90 -6.77
CA ASP A 32 -1.46 2.22 -7.30
C ASP A 32 -0.85 3.36 -6.47
N ARG A 33 -1.01 4.60 -6.97
CA ARG A 33 -0.47 5.80 -6.30
C ARG A 33 -1.00 6.01 -4.88
N PHE A 34 -2.20 5.52 -4.59
CA PHE A 34 -2.82 5.71 -3.27
C PHE A 34 -2.19 4.76 -2.25
N HIS A 35 -1.97 3.50 -2.63
CA HIS A 35 -1.26 2.54 -1.78
C HIS A 35 0.20 2.97 -1.55
N ILE A 36 0.88 3.49 -2.58
CA ILE A 36 2.22 4.07 -2.42
C ILE A 36 2.22 5.22 -1.41
N THR A 37 1.22 6.10 -1.48
CA THR A 37 1.10 7.24 -0.56
C THR A 37 0.90 6.76 0.89
N VAL A 38 -0.01 5.82 1.12
CA VAL A 38 -0.26 5.27 2.46
C VAL A 38 0.98 4.54 2.99
N ALA A 39 1.66 3.75 2.17
CA ALA A 39 2.89 3.06 2.57
C ALA A 39 3.99 4.04 2.99
N ALA A 40 4.16 5.14 2.26
CA ALA A 40 5.12 6.19 2.60
C ALA A 40 4.75 6.90 3.91
N LEU A 41 3.49 7.32 4.08
CA LEU A 41 3.02 7.98 5.30
C LEU A 41 3.13 7.07 6.52
N LYS A 42 2.80 5.78 6.37
CA LYS A 42 2.96 4.79 7.43
C LYS A 42 4.43 4.61 7.80
N SER A 43 5.33 4.55 6.80
CA SER A 43 6.77 4.49 7.06
C SER A 43 7.28 5.70 7.85
N LEU A 44 6.81 6.91 7.54
CA LEU A 44 7.15 8.11 8.33
C LEU A 44 6.57 8.02 9.76
N ALA A 45 5.34 7.52 9.92
CA ALA A 45 4.71 7.37 11.23
C ALA A 45 5.45 6.34 12.11
N ASP A 46 5.90 5.23 11.53
CA ASP A 46 6.69 4.21 12.23
C ASP A 46 8.06 4.73 12.69
N ASN A 47 8.60 5.75 12.01
CA ASN A 47 9.81 6.45 12.42
C ASN A 47 9.54 7.65 13.36
N GLY A 48 8.30 7.86 13.81
CA GLY A 48 7.92 8.99 14.67
C GLY A 48 7.96 10.35 13.99
N GLN A 49 8.08 10.40 12.65
CA GLN A 49 8.17 11.62 11.85
C GLN A 49 6.80 12.08 11.34
N PHE A 50 5.75 11.29 11.61
CA PHE A 50 4.38 11.56 11.19
C PHE A 50 3.37 11.01 12.20
N GLU A 51 2.19 11.60 12.25
CA GLU A 51 1.15 11.19 13.18
C GLU A 51 0.36 10.00 12.60
N LEU A 52 0.21 8.93 13.38
CA LEU A 52 -0.48 7.71 12.93
C LEU A 52 -1.94 7.97 12.53
N SER A 53 -2.64 8.83 13.27
CA SER A 53 -4.04 9.22 12.98
C SER A 53 -4.21 9.82 11.59
N LYS A 54 -3.20 10.53 11.06
CA LYS A 54 -3.23 11.11 9.71
C LYS A 54 -3.06 10.07 8.61
N VAL A 55 -2.48 8.92 8.93
CA VAL A 55 -2.43 7.77 8.00
C VAL A 55 -3.84 7.20 7.81
N GLU A 56 -4.61 7.07 8.89
CA GLU A 56 -6.02 6.62 8.83
C GLU A 56 -6.87 7.58 7.98
N VAL A 57 -6.66 8.89 8.13
CA VAL A 57 -7.30 9.91 7.27
C VAL A 57 -6.96 9.68 5.79
N ALA A 58 -5.72 9.33 5.46
CA ALA A 58 -5.33 9.05 4.07
C ALA A 58 -5.98 7.78 3.52
N ILE A 59 -6.02 6.70 4.32
CA ILE A 59 -6.70 5.45 3.97
C ILE A 59 -8.17 5.72 3.64
N ALA A 60 -8.87 6.44 4.52
CA ALA A 60 -10.26 6.82 4.32
C ALA A 60 -10.45 7.72 3.09
N LYS A 61 -9.60 8.75 2.92
CA LYS A 61 -9.66 9.69 1.80
C LYS A 61 -9.51 9.01 0.44
N TYR A 62 -8.68 7.96 0.36
CA TYR A 62 -8.43 7.24 -0.88
C TYR A 62 -9.33 6.00 -1.06
N GLY A 63 -10.22 5.74 -0.10
CA GLY A 63 -11.13 4.59 -0.15
C GLY A 63 -10.38 3.26 -0.22
N ILE A 64 -9.28 3.13 0.53
CA ILE A 64 -8.56 1.87 0.65
C ILE A 64 -9.26 1.02 1.72
N ASP A 65 -9.59 -0.22 1.37
CA ASP A 65 -10.13 -1.20 2.30
C ASP A 65 -8.98 -1.94 2.98
N ALA A 66 -8.77 -1.66 4.27
CA ALA A 66 -7.69 -2.27 5.04
C ALA A 66 -8.00 -3.72 5.48
N ASP A 67 -9.26 -4.15 5.37
CA ASP A 67 -9.72 -5.50 5.77
C ASP A 67 -9.86 -6.44 4.57
N VAL A 68 -9.55 -5.96 3.35
CA VAL A 68 -9.58 -6.77 2.14
C VAL A 68 -8.58 -7.93 2.27
N LYS A 69 -8.96 -9.12 1.79
CA LYS A 69 -8.01 -10.22 1.68
C LYS A 69 -6.82 -9.80 0.82
N ALA A 70 -5.64 -10.27 1.17
CA ALA A 70 -4.46 -10.07 0.35
C ALA A 70 -4.64 -10.67 -1.07
N PRO A 71 -4.09 -10.06 -2.13
CA PRO A 71 -4.33 -10.50 -3.51
C PRO A 71 -3.91 -11.95 -3.81
N TRP A 72 -2.91 -12.48 -3.12
CA TRP A 72 -2.47 -13.88 -3.26
C TRP A 72 -3.34 -14.90 -2.51
N LEU A 73 -4.32 -14.44 -1.71
CA LEU A 73 -5.32 -15.28 -1.04
C LEU A 73 -6.69 -15.21 -1.73
N LYS A 74 -6.76 -14.56 -2.89
CA LYS A 74 -7.97 -14.42 -3.71
C LYS A 74 -8.02 -15.45 -4.83
#